data_AF-A0A7S4P698-F1
#
_entry.id   AF-A0A7S4P698-F1
#
_cell.length_a   1.000
_cell.length_b   1.000
_cell.length_c   1.000
_cell.angle_alpha   90.00
_cell.angle_beta   90.00
_cell.angle_gamma   90.00
#
_symmetry.space_group_name_H-M   'P 1'
#
loop_
_entity.id
_entity.type
_entity.pdbx_description
1 polymer ?
#
loop_
_entity_poly.entity_id
_entity_poly.type
_entity_poly.pdbx_seq_one_letter_code
_entity_poly.pdbx_strand_id
1 'polypeptide(L)'
;PGAKMDNHKFDEIKLKLCSIQATRCAMYIQEKYGVFCNKDLGFTLTCHAAVGSGNATGFVLGGVENSWEYIIVGDPVAQLATAVSHSASGEVCVSKRCWDLVSELCVPGEQRGDHGDQIVLKIKTTKEGVPPFLHQFVGFMAQEDGFSSEIALPENNPDFGFSVRCFIQKWVSSRLEGGLWQGGWDAELREATIVFVELHCPHELPTLQKALRRMQKVIFQYDGMIRQFLVDDKGMVLIGVFLAHQNNPSRGVLAAVKLNQRLKDMKVGCGIGVTTGKVFCGSIGSKTRREYTVIGAKVNLSARLMCTAVKNGQDILVDKDTYDEVNDVIFQEQQPVKVKGKEGFVAVYTPVSVKMGEKEEEKEEKEEEKED
;
A
#
# COMPACT_ATOMS: atom_id res chain seq x y z
N PRO A 1 -5.05 -18.27 45.31
CA PRO A 1 -3.97 -18.56 44.33
C PRO A 1 -4.37 -18.07 42.93
N GLY A 2 -4.40 -16.75 42.76
CA GLY A 2 -4.59 -16.11 41.46
C GLY A 2 -3.29 -15.41 41.10
N ALA A 3 -2.37 -16.13 40.46
CA ALA A 3 -1.21 -15.50 39.86
C ALA A 3 -1.73 -14.64 38.70
N LYS A 4 -1.75 -13.32 38.89
CA LYS A 4 -1.86 -12.38 37.77
C LYS A 4 -0.70 -12.70 36.84
N MET A 5 -1.01 -13.40 35.75
CA MET A 5 -0.04 -13.62 34.69
C MET A 5 0.37 -12.24 34.21
N ASP A 6 1.67 -11.95 34.26
CA ASP A 6 2.22 -10.68 33.84
C ASP A 6 1.74 -10.38 32.41
N ASN A 7 1.09 -9.23 32.18
CA ASN A 7 0.46 -8.89 30.90
C ASN A 7 1.47 -9.03 29.75
N HIS A 8 2.75 -8.74 30.00
CA HIS A 8 3.84 -8.93 29.04
C HIS A 8 4.01 -10.39 28.59
N LYS A 9 3.93 -11.36 29.51
CA LYS A 9 4.04 -12.79 29.18
C LYS A 9 2.86 -13.25 28.33
N PHE A 10 1.66 -12.72 28.60
CA PHE A 10 0.47 -13.08 27.83
C PHE A 10 0.53 -12.52 26.40
N ASP A 11 0.97 -11.27 26.24
CA ASP A 11 1.15 -10.65 24.93
C ASP A 11 2.25 -11.32 24.12
N GLU A 12 3.33 -11.76 24.76
CA GLU A 12 4.40 -12.53 24.09
C GLU A 12 3.92 -13.91 23.61
N ILE A 13 3.10 -14.60 24.40
CA ILE A 13 2.47 -15.87 23.98
C ILE A 13 1.54 -15.62 22.78
N LYS A 14 0.68 -14.60 22.83
CA LYS A 14 -0.18 -14.24 21.69
C LYS A 14 0.62 -13.93 20.44
N LEU A 15 1.68 -13.13 20.57
CA LEU A 15 2.54 -12.77 19.46
C LEU A 15 3.19 -14.03 18.84
N LYS A 16 3.69 -14.95 19.67
CA LYS A 16 4.23 -16.24 19.21
C LYS A 16 3.18 -17.02 18.43
N LEU A 17 1.95 -17.13 18.94
CA LEU A 17 0.86 -17.85 18.27
C LEU A 17 0.48 -17.23 16.92
N CYS A 18 0.32 -15.91 16.86
CA CYS A 18 0.03 -15.19 15.62
C CYS A 18 1.17 -15.36 14.60
N SER A 19 2.43 -15.32 15.05
CA SER A 19 3.62 -15.50 14.19
C SER A 19 3.66 -16.89 13.56
N ILE A 20 3.33 -17.93 14.35
CA ILE A 20 3.25 -19.30 13.84
C ILE A 20 2.13 -19.41 12.81
N GLN A 21 0.94 -18.88 13.10
CA GLN A 21 -0.19 -18.92 12.16
C GLN A 21 0.10 -18.17 10.85
N ALA A 22 0.71 -16.98 10.94
CA ALA A 22 1.11 -16.20 9.77
C ALA A 22 2.15 -16.94 8.92
N THR A 23 3.17 -17.55 9.55
CA THR A 23 4.19 -18.35 8.85
C THR A 23 3.57 -19.57 8.15
N ARG A 24 2.62 -20.26 8.80
CA ARG A 24 1.90 -21.37 8.18
C ARG A 24 1.05 -20.92 6.99
N CYS A 25 0.35 -19.80 7.15
CA CYS A 25 -0.45 -19.23 6.06
C CYS A 25 0.45 -18.90 4.87
N ALA A 26 1.60 -18.26 5.08
CA ALA A 26 2.57 -17.98 4.03
C ALA A 26 3.08 -19.25 3.33
N MET A 27 3.42 -20.30 4.10
CA MET A 27 3.83 -21.60 3.54
C MET A 27 2.70 -22.25 2.73
N TYR A 28 1.47 -22.21 3.23
CA TYR A 28 0.30 -22.76 2.53
C TYR A 28 0.01 -22.00 1.23
N ILE A 29 0.14 -20.67 1.25
CA ILE A 29 0.02 -19.84 0.05
C ILE A 29 1.07 -20.26 -0.97
N GLN A 30 2.33 -20.48 -0.56
CA GLN A 30 3.35 -20.94 -1.48
C GLN A 30 3.07 -22.34 -2.03
N GLU A 31 2.66 -23.28 -1.18
CA GLU A 31 2.41 -24.66 -1.60
C GLU A 31 1.23 -24.76 -2.57
N LYS A 32 0.13 -24.02 -2.33
CA LYS A 32 -1.10 -24.10 -3.13
C LYS A 32 -1.14 -23.12 -4.30
N TYR A 33 -0.60 -21.92 -4.11
CA TYR A 33 -0.76 -20.79 -5.02
C TYR A 33 0.58 -20.15 -5.43
N GLY A 34 1.71 -20.76 -5.06
CA GLY A 34 3.05 -20.23 -5.34
C GLY A 34 3.38 -20.08 -6.81
N VAL A 35 2.73 -20.89 -7.66
CA VAL A 35 2.86 -20.84 -9.12
C VAL A 35 1.48 -20.93 -9.74
N PHE A 36 1.14 -19.92 -10.54
CA PHE A 36 -0.05 -19.92 -11.39
C PHE A 36 0.37 -19.82 -12.85
N CYS A 37 0.01 -20.82 -13.66
CA CYS A 37 0.33 -20.87 -15.07
C CYS A 37 -0.94 -20.72 -15.90
N ASN A 38 -1.00 -19.69 -16.75
CA ASN A 38 -2.02 -19.55 -17.78
C ASN A 38 -1.40 -19.88 -19.14
N LYS A 39 -1.67 -21.10 -19.63
CA LYS A 39 -1.12 -21.59 -20.90
C LYS A 39 -1.67 -20.86 -22.11
N ASP A 40 -2.96 -20.48 -22.06
CA ASP A 40 -3.64 -19.82 -23.18
C ASP A 40 -3.10 -18.41 -23.43
N LEU A 41 -2.73 -17.71 -22.36
CA LEU A 41 -2.14 -16.37 -22.41
C LEU A 41 -0.60 -16.38 -22.32
N GLY A 42 0.01 -17.56 -22.22
CA GLY A 42 1.47 -17.74 -22.27
C GLY A 42 2.25 -17.10 -21.11
N PHE A 43 1.66 -16.97 -19.92
CA PHE A 43 2.36 -16.39 -18.77
C PHE A 43 2.34 -17.30 -17.54
N THR A 44 3.37 -17.16 -16.71
CA THR A 44 3.47 -17.79 -15.39
C THR A 44 3.63 -16.69 -14.35
N LEU A 45 2.75 -16.68 -13.36
CA LEU A 45 2.87 -15.86 -12.18
C LEU A 45 3.45 -16.70 -11.06
N THR A 46 4.32 -16.08 -10.29
CA THR A 46 4.81 -16.65 -9.05
C THR A 46 4.67 -15.65 -7.93
N CYS A 47 4.63 -16.14 -6.69
CA CYS A 47 4.64 -15.28 -5.53
C CYS A 47 5.84 -15.56 -4.63
N HIS A 48 6.07 -14.64 -3.72
CA HIS A 48 6.97 -14.76 -2.58
C HIS A 48 6.25 -14.17 -1.37
N ALA A 49 6.59 -14.65 -0.19
CA ALA A 49 5.93 -14.20 1.04
C ALA A 49 6.96 -13.85 2.10
N ALA A 50 6.64 -12.84 2.91
CA ALA A 50 7.42 -12.47 4.06
C ALA A 50 6.55 -12.35 5.31
N VAL A 51 7.11 -12.68 6.48
CA VAL A 51 6.42 -12.53 7.77
C VAL A 51 7.28 -11.72 8.73
N GLY A 52 6.72 -10.60 9.21
CA GLY A 52 7.27 -9.79 10.29
C GLY A 52 6.47 -9.97 11.57
N SER A 53 7.07 -9.68 12.72
CA SER A 53 6.43 -9.80 14.03
C SER A 53 6.99 -8.77 15.01
N GLY A 54 6.12 -8.16 15.81
CA GLY A 54 6.48 -7.05 16.68
C GLY A 54 5.27 -6.18 16.98
N ASN A 55 5.55 -4.98 17.50
CA ASN A 55 4.49 -4.03 17.86
C ASN A 55 4.00 -3.29 16.62
N ALA A 56 2.69 -3.19 16.47
CA ALA A 56 2.05 -2.47 15.40
C ALA A 56 1.03 -1.48 15.97
N THR A 57 0.94 -0.31 15.35
CA THR A 57 -0.02 0.73 15.68
C THR A 57 -0.89 0.98 14.47
N GLY A 58 -2.21 0.88 14.65
CA GLY A 58 -3.19 1.25 13.63
C GLY A 58 -3.64 2.70 13.81
N PHE A 59 -3.67 3.46 12.73
CA PHE A 59 -4.20 4.82 12.71
C PHE A 59 -5.40 4.92 11.77
N VAL A 60 -6.44 5.62 12.22
CA VAL A 60 -7.54 6.08 11.37
C VAL A 60 -7.30 7.56 11.11
N LEU A 61 -7.03 7.90 9.85
CA LEU A 61 -6.55 9.22 9.44
C LEU A 61 -7.43 9.84 8.35
N GLY A 62 -7.35 11.17 8.22
CA GLY A 62 -7.98 11.94 7.15
C GLY A 62 -9.26 12.65 7.59
N GLY A 63 -10.36 12.36 6.91
CA GLY A 63 -11.68 12.93 7.17
C GLY A 63 -12.01 14.18 6.34
N VAL A 64 -11.15 14.60 5.41
CA VAL A 64 -11.55 15.60 4.41
C VAL A 64 -12.63 14.97 3.54
N GLU A 65 -13.74 15.70 3.32
CA GLU A 65 -14.83 15.23 2.48
C GLU A 65 -15.43 13.86 2.89
N ASN A 66 -15.32 13.51 4.18
CA ASN A 66 -15.70 12.23 4.76
C ASN A 66 -14.97 11.01 4.15
N SER A 67 -13.72 11.19 3.71
CA SER A 67 -12.84 10.11 3.27
C SER A 67 -11.81 9.80 4.36
N TRP A 68 -11.76 8.55 4.81
CA TRP A 68 -10.87 8.08 5.87
C TRP A 68 -10.01 6.92 5.40
N GLU A 69 -8.78 6.88 5.90
CA GLU A 69 -7.80 5.83 5.60
C GLU A 69 -7.42 5.12 6.90
N TYR A 70 -7.27 3.80 6.84
CA TYR A 70 -6.72 3.00 7.94
C TYR A 70 -5.33 2.49 7.57
N ILE A 71 -4.32 2.91 8.32
CA ILE A 71 -2.94 2.51 8.10
C ILE A 71 -2.38 1.76 9.31
N ILE A 72 -1.44 0.86 9.05
CA ILE A 72 -0.70 0.14 10.08
C ILE A 72 0.77 0.51 9.96
N VAL A 73 1.38 0.92 11.07
CA VAL A 73 2.82 1.18 11.18
C VAL A 73 3.43 0.30 12.27
N GLY A 74 4.74 0.18 12.28
CA GLY A 74 5.49 -0.46 13.37
C GLY A 74 6.53 -1.45 12.88
N ASP A 75 7.12 -2.19 13.82
CA ASP A 75 8.23 -3.09 13.56
C ASP A 75 7.92 -4.13 12.48
N PRO A 76 6.74 -4.78 12.45
CA PRO A 76 6.43 -5.77 11.43
C PRO A 76 6.51 -5.19 10.01
N VAL A 77 6.03 -3.97 9.80
CA VAL A 77 6.01 -3.35 8.47
C VAL A 77 7.42 -3.01 8.01
N ALA A 78 8.25 -2.46 8.92
CA ALA A 78 9.66 -2.18 8.64
C ALA A 78 10.46 -3.45 8.33
N GLN A 79 10.20 -4.55 9.05
CA GLN A 79 10.81 -5.86 8.79
C GLN A 79 10.39 -6.44 7.44
N LEU A 80 9.14 -6.23 7.00
CA LEU A 80 8.66 -6.73 5.71
C LEU A 80 9.37 -6.04 4.53
N ALA A 81 9.72 -4.76 4.67
CA ALA A 81 10.46 -4.03 3.64
C ALA A 81 11.78 -4.74 3.25
N THR A 82 12.52 -5.25 4.24
CA THR A 82 13.77 -5.99 4.01
C THR A 82 13.49 -7.45 3.63
N ALA A 83 12.63 -8.14 4.37
CA ALA A 83 12.39 -9.57 4.18
C ALA A 83 11.82 -9.90 2.79
N VAL A 84 10.94 -9.05 2.24
CA VAL A 84 10.43 -9.23 0.87
C VAL A 84 11.56 -9.11 -0.16
N SER A 85 12.47 -8.15 0.02
CA SER A 85 13.61 -7.95 -0.88
C SER A 85 14.61 -9.11 -0.87
N HIS A 86 14.72 -9.82 0.26
CA HIS A 86 15.58 -11.00 0.42
C HIS A 86 14.94 -12.30 -0.09
N SER A 87 13.62 -12.31 -0.30
CA SER A 87 12.88 -13.50 -0.75
C SER A 87 12.81 -13.60 -2.28
N ALA A 88 13.12 -14.79 -2.80
CA ALA A 88 12.91 -15.14 -4.19
C ALA A 88 11.52 -15.75 -4.42
N SER A 89 11.13 -15.83 -5.69
CA SER A 89 9.94 -16.55 -6.13
C SER A 89 9.92 -17.98 -5.57
N GLY A 90 8.81 -18.38 -4.96
CA GLY A 90 8.66 -19.70 -4.33
C GLY A 90 9.14 -19.77 -2.86
N GLU A 91 9.76 -18.71 -2.34
CA GLU A 91 10.27 -18.71 -0.96
C GLU A 91 9.31 -18.01 0.02
N VAL A 92 9.45 -18.40 1.30
CA VAL A 92 8.90 -17.69 2.46
C VAL A 92 10.06 -17.22 3.33
N CYS A 93 10.15 -15.91 3.52
CA CYS A 93 11.15 -15.30 4.40
C CYS A 93 10.49 -14.84 5.70
N VAL A 94 11.13 -15.07 6.85
CA VAL A 94 10.66 -14.49 8.11
C VAL A 94 11.72 -13.56 8.66
N SER A 95 11.28 -12.46 9.27
CA SER A 95 12.19 -11.53 9.93
C SER A 95 12.92 -12.21 11.09
N LYS A 96 14.07 -11.68 11.50
CA LYS A 96 14.80 -12.21 12.67
C LYS A 96 13.93 -12.32 13.93
N ARG A 97 13.13 -11.28 14.22
CA ARG A 97 12.21 -11.29 15.37
C ARG A 97 11.14 -12.37 15.23
N CYS A 98 10.60 -12.57 14.04
CA CYS A 98 9.63 -13.64 13.78
C CYS A 98 10.30 -15.02 13.93
N TRP A 99 11.52 -15.19 13.39
CA TRP A 99 12.30 -16.42 13.48
C TRP A 99 12.53 -16.86 14.93
N ASP A 100 12.90 -15.93 15.81
CA ASP A 100 13.12 -16.22 17.23
C ASP A 100 11.85 -16.77 17.93
N LEU A 101 10.66 -16.45 17.40
CA LEU A 101 9.38 -16.95 17.90
C LEU A 101 8.99 -18.31 17.30
N VAL A 102 9.35 -18.58 16.03
CA VAL A 102 8.83 -19.74 15.27
C VAL A 102 9.86 -20.84 14.98
N SER A 103 11.14 -20.61 15.27
CA SER A 103 12.26 -21.50 14.92
C SER A 103 12.08 -22.95 15.39
N GLU A 104 11.49 -23.18 16.56
CA GLU A 104 11.20 -24.54 17.11
C GLU A 104 10.33 -25.39 16.17
N LEU A 105 9.48 -24.74 15.38
CA LEU A 105 8.54 -25.35 14.45
C LEU A 105 9.00 -25.28 12.99
N CYS A 106 10.08 -24.59 12.69
CA CYS A 106 10.51 -24.34 11.32
C CYS A 106 11.81 -25.09 10.99
N VAL A 107 11.93 -25.51 9.73
CA VAL A 107 13.19 -26.00 9.16
C VAL A 107 13.90 -24.79 8.55
N PRO A 108 15.10 -24.42 9.07
CA PRO A 108 15.83 -23.26 8.58
C PRO A 108 16.37 -23.49 7.17
N GLY A 109 16.26 -22.47 6.33
CA GLY A 109 16.96 -22.34 5.07
C GLY A 109 18.18 -21.43 5.16
N GLU A 110 18.47 -20.70 4.09
CA GLU A 110 19.51 -19.69 4.06
C GLU A 110 19.10 -18.46 4.90
N GLN A 111 20.07 -17.87 5.60
CA GLN A 111 19.92 -16.58 6.25
C GLN A 111 20.39 -15.48 5.31
N ARG A 112 19.59 -14.43 5.12
CA ARG A 112 19.87 -13.35 4.17
C ARG A 112 19.74 -11.98 4.82
N GLY A 113 20.57 -11.04 4.35
CA GLY A 113 20.60 -9.67 4.83
C GLY A 113 21.28 -9.47 6.19
N ASP A 114 21.54 -8.20 6.53
CA ASP A 114 22.32 -7.82 7.71
C ASP A 114 21.55 -7.97 9.03
N HIS A 115 20.22 -8.02 8.96
CA HIS A 115 19.35 -8.17 10.13
C HIS A 115 19.08 -9.62 10.51
N GLY A 116 19.58 -10.57 9.71
CA GLY A 116 19.45 -12.00 9.97
C GLY A 116 18.09 -12.57 9.63
N ASP A 117 17.45 -12.08 8.56
CA ASP A 117 16.21 -12.63 8.04
C ASP A 117 16.43 -14.07 7.57
N GLN A 118 15.45 -14.93 7.78
CA GLN A 118 15.60 -16.37 7.64
C GLN A 118 14.60 -16.94 6.63
N ILE A 119 15.10 -17.66 5.62
CA ILE A 119 14.23 -18.43 4.74
C ILE A 119 13.68 -19.64 5.50
N VAL A 120 12.38 -19.89 5.37
CA VAL A 120 11.68 -21.03 5.95
C VAL A 120 11.47 -22.08 4.87
N LEU A 121 12.12 -23.24 5.01
CA LEU A 121 11.97 -24.34 4.04
C LEU A 121 10.71 -25.17 4.30
N LYS A 122 10.36 -25.34 5.58
CA LYS A 122 9.22 -26.13 6.00
C LYS A 122 8.77 -25.71 7.39
N ILE A 123 7.46 -25.80 7.64
CA ILE A 123 6.89 -25.70 8.98
C ILE A 123 6.34 -27.06 9.42
N LYS A 124 6.66 -27.48 10.64
CA LYS A 124 6.19 -28.74 11.23
C LYS A 124 4.69 -28.65 11.47
N THR A 125 3.94 -29.51 10.80
CA THR A 125 2.48 -29.61 10.93
C THR A 125 2.05 -30.80 11.80
N THR A 126 2.98 -31.70 12.12
CA THR A 126 2.77 -32.85 13.00
C THR A 126 3.27 -32.55 14.42
N LYS A 127 2.78 -33.33 15.39
CA LYS A 127 3.25 -33.26 16.79
C LYS A 127 4.67 -33.83 16.96
N GLU A 128 5.17 -34.56 15.95
CA GLU A 128 6.49 -35.19 15.97
C GLU A 128 7.60 -34.15 15.96
N GLY A 129 8.53 -34.24 16.92
CA GLY A 129 9.63 -33.28 17.05
C GLY A 129 9.17 -31.86 17.45
N VAL A 130 7.95 -31.71 17.96
CA VAL A 130 7.40 -30.47 18.54
C VAL A 130 7.30 -30.63 20.06
N PRO A 131 7.70 -29.63 20.87
CA PRO A 131 7.54 -29.67 22.33
C PRO A 131 6.08 -29.89 22.77
N PRO A 132 5.80 -30.68 23.83
CA PRO A 132 4.44 -31.01 24.27
C PRO A 132 3.54 -29.80 24.55
N PHE A 133 4.11 -28.72 25.10
CA PHE A 133 3.35 -27.48 25.38
C PHE A 133 2.85 -26.79 24.10
N LEU A 134 3.37 -27.15 22.92
CA LEU A 134 2.91 -26.65 21.62
C LEU A 134 1.93 -27.60 20.91
N HIS A 135 1.70 -28.82 21.41
CA HIS A 135 0.88 -29.83 20.74
C HIS A 135 -0.59 -29.43 20.59
N GLN A 136 -1.14 -28.69 21.56
CA GLN A 136 -2.50 -28.16 21.48
C GLN A 136 -2.65 -27.20 20.30
N PHE A 137 -1.63 -26.37 20.07
CA PHE A 137 -1.62 -25.46 18.94
C PHE A 137 -1.45 -26.23 17.63
N VAL A 138 -0.55 -27.22 17.56
CA VAL A 138 -0.41 -28.06 16.34
C VAL A 138 -1.74 -28.74 15.97
N GLY A 139 -2.51 -29.21 16.95
CA GLY A 139 -3.83 -29.81 16.74
C GLY A 139 -4.88 -28.82 16.23
N PHE A 140 -4.99 -27.62 16.81
CA PHE A 140 -5.88 -26.56 16.32
C PHE A 140 -5.46 -26.09 14.91
N MET A 141 -4.16 -26.01 14.66
CA MET A 141 -3.61 -25.55 13.39
C MET A 141 -3.74 -26.57 12.24
N ALA A 142 -4.03 -27.85 12.52
CA ALA A 142 -4.15 -28.92 11.51
C ALA A 142 -5.59 -29.12 10.98
N GLN A 143 -6.59 -28.41 11.50
CA GLN A 143 -7.96 -28.48 11.01
C GLN A 143 -8.14 -27.53 9.81
N GLU A 144 -8.26 -28.08 8.60
CA GLU A 144 -8.55 -27.32 7.37
C GLU A 144 -10.02 -26.85 7.31
N ASP A 145 -10.93 -27.54 8.01
CA ASP A 145 -12.39 -27.47 7.75
C ASP A 145 -13.17 -26.48 8.64
N GLY A 146 -12.50 -25.66 9.45
CA GLY A 146 -13.13 -24.83 10.48
C GLY A 146 -13.25 -23.33 10.18
N PHE A 147 -12.68 -22.83 9.09
CA PHE A 147 -12.71 -21.40 8.80
C PHE A 147 -14.03 -21.00 8.15
N SER A 148 -14.92 -20.43 8.96
CA SER A 148 -16.01 -19.60 8.43
C SER A 148 -15.42 -18.49 7.57
N SER A 149 -15.77 -18.47 6.28
CA SER A 149 -15.44 -17.39 5.35
C SER A 149 -16.27 -16.12 5.59
N GLU A 150 -17.22 -16.17 6.54
CA GLU A 150 -18.08 -15.05 6.85
C GLU A 150 -17.41 -14.18 7.93
N ILE A 151 -16.99 -12.99 7.51
CA ILE A 151 -16.78 -11.90 8.47
C ILE A 151 -18.15 -11.65 9.09
N ALA A 152 -18.33 -12.05 10.35
CA ALA A 152 -19.53 -11.73 11.10
C ALA A 152 -19.64 -10.20 11.19
N LEU A 153 -20.42 -9.60 10.31
CA LEU A 153 -20.80 -8.21 10.45
C LEU A 153 -21.68 -8.10 11.69
N PRO A 154 -21.62 -6.99 12.45
CA PRO A 154 -22.55 -6.79 13.55
C PRO A 154 -23.98 -6.73 12.98
N GLU A 155 -24.70 -7.85 13.04
CA GLU A 155 -26.10 -7.91 12.66
C GLU A 155 -26.87 -6.93 13.55
N ASN A 156 -27.67 -6.04 12.96
CA ASN A 156 -28.54 -5.05 13.61
C ASN A 156 -27.92 -3.70 14.01
N ASN A 157 -26.80 -3.28 13.42
CA ASN A 157 -26.38 -1.88 13.52
C ASN A 157 -26.66 -1.12 12.19
N PRO A 158 -27.79 -0.39 12.08
CA PRO A 158 -28.11 0.35 10.85
C PRO A 158 -27.07 1.44 10.52
N ASP A 159 -26.34 1.92 11.52
CA ASP A 159 -25.29 2.93 11.34
C ASP A 159 -23.96 2.32 10.88
N PHE A 160 -23.75 1.00 11.05
CA PHE A 160 -22.48 0.36 10.67
C PHE A 160 -22.15 0.56 9.20
N GLY A 161 -23.15 0.39 8.32
CA GLY A 161 -23.00 0.65 6.90
C GLY A 161 -22.61 2.09 6.59
N PHE A 162 -23.14 3.06 7.34
CA PHE A 162 -22.78 4.47 7.20
C PHE A 162 -21.35 4.73 7.71
N SER A 163 -20.98 4.16 8.86
CA SER A 163 -19.66 4.33 9.47
C SER A 163 -18.52 3.74 8.64
N VAL A 164 -18.76 2.68 7.86
CA VAL A 164 -17.70 2.07 7.03
C VAL A 164 -17.63 2.63 5.60
N ARG A 165 -18.70 3.29 5.12
CA ARG A 165 -18.72 3.92 3.78
C ARG A 165 -17.63 4.97 3.60
N CYS A 166 -17.19 5.59 4.68
CA CYS A 166 -16.18 6.63 4.65
C CYS A 166 -14.77 6.10 4.31
N PHE A 167 -14.57 4.78 4.36
CA PHE A 167 -13.36 4.08 3.89
C PHE A 167 -13.49 3.58 2.45
N ILE A 168 -14.65 3.79 1.80
CA ILE A 168 -14.89 3.41 0.42
C ILE A 168 -14.78 4.67 -0.45
N GLN A 169 -13.98 4.60 -1.50
CA GLN A 169 -13.81 5.68 -2.45
C GLN A 169 -15.17 6.13 -3.00
N LYS A 170 -15.44 7.44 -3.04
CA LYS A 170 -16.77 7.99 -3.36
C LYS A 170 -17.38 7.44 -4.64
N TRP A 171 -16.60 7.38 -5.72
CA TRP A 171 -17.05 6.84 -7.01
C TRP A 171 -17.40 5.34 -6.97
N VAL A 172 -16.72 4.54 -6.14
CA VAL A 172 -17.07 3.13 -5.90
C VAL A 172 -18.42 3.07 -5.22
N SER A 173 -18.62 3.88 -4.17
CA SER A 173 -19.91 4.01 -3.48
C SER A 173 -21.02 4.44 -4.44
N SER A 174 -20.79 5.46 -5.28
CA SER A 174 -21.76 5.89 -6.30
C SER A 174 -22.11 4.79 -7.31
N ARG A 175 -21.12 4.00 -7.75
CA ARG A 175 -21.38 2.85 -8.63
C ARG A 175 -22.15 1.74 -7.92
N LEU A 176 -21.84 1.47 -6.65
CA LEU A 176 -22.53 0.47 -5.83
C LEU A 176 -24.00 0.83 -5.65
N GLU A 177 -24.28 2.10 -5.32
CA GLU A 177 -25.63 2.63 -5.16
C GLU A 177 -26.41 2.66 -6.49
N GLY A 178 -25.73 2.92 -7.60
CA GLY A 178 -26.30 2.91 -8.94
C GLY A 178 -26.58 1.50 -9.51
N GLY A 179 -26.32 0.42 -8.76
CA GLY A 179 -26.59 -0.96 -9.21
C GLY A 179 -25.64 -1.49 -10.30
N LEU A 180 -24.62 -0.72 -10.70
CA LEU A 180 -23.74 -1.03 -11.83
C LEU A 180 -22.87 -2.28 -11.61
N TRP A 181 -22.71 -2.69 -10.34
CA TRP A 181 -21.91 -3.85 -9.95
C TRP A 181 -22.59 -5.20 -10.22
N GLN A 182 -23.92 -5.22 -10.39
CA GLN A 182 -24.67 -6.45 -10.62
C GLN A 182 -24.49 -7.00 -12.05
N GLY A 183 -23.97 -6.19 -12.99
CA GLY A 183 -23.79 -6.56 -14.39
C GLY A 183 -22.33 -6.80 -14.84
N GLY A 184 -21.34 -6.79 -13.93
CA GLY A 184 -19.92 -6.96 -14.30
C GLY A 184 -19.29 -5.74 -14.98
N TRP A 185 -19.89 -4.55 -14.82
CA TRP A 185 -19.42 -3.28 -15.38
C TRP A 185 -18.47 -2.51 -14.43
N ASP A 186 -17.89 -3.19 -13.45
CA ASP A 186 -16.96 -2.59 -12.50
C ASP A 186 -15.53 -2.54 -13.04
N ALA A 187 -15.22 -3.31 -14.09
CA ALA A 187 -13.90 -3.39 -14.71
C ALA A 187 -13.84 -2.63 -16.05
N GLU A 188 -12.80 -1.81 -16.23
CA GLU A 188 -12.56 -1.04 -17.45
C GLU A 188 -11.07 -0.85 -17.74
N LEU A 189 -10.72 -0.75 -19.03
CA LEU A 189 -9.41 -0.26 -19.48
C LEU A 189 -9.58 1.20 -19.88
N ARG A 190 -8.88 2.10 -19.20
CA ARG A 190 -8.99 3.55 -19.46
C ARG A 190 -7.66 4.24 -19.24
N GLU A 191 -7.58 5.46 -19.76
CA GLU A 191 -6.47 6.34 -19.47
C GLU A 191 -6.60 6.94 -18.07
N ALA A 192 -5.48 7.00 -17.37
CA ALA A 192 -5.37 7.54 -16.03
C ALA A 192 -4.06 8.28 -15.85
N THR A 193 -4.09 9.32 -15.02
CA THR A 193 -2.86 9.88 -14.45
C THR A 193 -2.70 9.37 -13.03
N ILE A 194 -1.54 8.80 -12.75
CA ILE A 194 -1.17 8.19 -11.47
C ILE A 194 -0.14 9.09 -10.79
N VAL A 195 -0.41 9.41 -9.52
CA VAL A 195 0.48 10.19 -8.66
C VAL A 195 0.84 9.35 -7.44
N PHE A 196 2.09 8.90 -7.37
CA PHE A 196 2.64 8.25 -6.18
C PHE A 196 3.41 9.28 -5.36
N VAL A 197 3.16 9.32 -4.05
CA VAL A 197 3.84 10.24 -3.11
C VAL A 197 4.46 9.42 -1.99
N GLU A 198 5.77 9.47 -1.85
CA GLU A 198 6.51 8.95 -0.70
C GLU A 198 6.65 10.07 0.33
N LEU A 199 6.35 9.80 1.60
CA LEU A 199 6.48 10.76 2.68
C LEU A 199 7.61 10.37 3.63
N HIS A 200 8.46 11.35 3.96
CA HIS A 200 9.51 11.23 4.95
C HIS A 200 9.13 12.06 6.18
N CYS A 201 8.34 11.46 7.07
CA CYS A 201 7.98 12.07 8.35
C CYS A 201 7.85 11.04 9.48
N PRO A 202 7.94 11.48 10.74
CA PRO A 202 7.69 10.62 11.90
C PRO A 202 6.29 10.00 11.86
N HIS A 203 6.18 8.74 12.28
CA HIS A 203 4.92 8.00 12.34
C HIS A 203 4.10 8.36 13.59
N GLU A 204 3.83 9.66 13.78
CA GLU A 204 3.08 10.21 14.92
C GLU A 204 1.71 10.70 14.47
N LEU A 205 0.67 10.40 15.26
CA LEU A 205 -0.73 10.69 14.91
C LEU A 205 -0.95 12.16 14.48
N PRO A 206 -0.48 13.21 15.19
CA PRO A 206 -0.73 14.59 14.78
C PRO A 206 -0.09 14.93 13.42
N THR A 207 1.15 14.47 13.19
CA THR A 207 1.89 14.70 11.95
C THR A 207 1.23 14.00 10.78
N LEU A 208 0.87 12.73 10.96
CA LEU A 208 0.20 11.92 9.94
C LEU A 208 -1.19 12.45 9.60
N GLN A 209 -1.97 12.85 10.61
CA GLN A 209 -3.30 13.42 10.42
C GLN A 209 -3.24 14.74 9.65
N LYS A 210 -2.32 15.64 10.03
CA LYS A 210 -2.13 16.92 9.34
C LYS A 210 -1.65 16.70 7.89
N ALA A 211 -0.68 15.81 7.69
CA ALA A 211 -0.14 15.53 6.36
C ALA A 211 -1.21 14.93 5.44
N LEU A 212 -1.92 13.89 5.89
CA LEU A 212 -2.95 13.26 5.07
C LEU A 212 -4.09 14.22 4.73
N ARG A 213 -4.56 15.04 5.68
CA ARG A 213 -5.61 16.04 5.39
C ARG A 213 -5.16 17.06 4.34
N ARG A 214 -3.92 17.54 4.40
CA ARG A 214 -3.37 18.46 3.39
C ARG A 214 -3.27 17.79 2.02
N MET A 215 -2.83 16.53 1.98
CA MET A 215 -2.81 15.76 0.72
C MET A 215 -4.21 15.48 0.16
N GLN A 216 -5.18 15.15 1.02
CA GLN A 216 -6.58 14.96 0.64
C GLN A 216 -7.16 16.22 0.00
N LYS A 217 -7.01 17.38 0.67
CA LYS A 217 -7.49 18.67 0.13
C LYS A 217 -6.93 18.92 -1.27
N VAL A 218 -5.61 18.75 -1.47
CA VAL A 218 -4.98 19.00 -2.78
C VAL A 218 -5.47 17.99 -3.83
N ILE A 219 -5.49 16.69 -3.52
CA ILE A 219 -5.92 15.69 -4.50
C ILE A 219 -7.37 15.90 -4.91
N PHE A 220 -8.26 16.18 -3.96
CA PHE A 220 -9.69 16.40 -4.23
C PHE A 220 -9.93 17.72 -4.96
N GLN A 221 -9.16 18.78 -4.67
CA GLN A 221 -9.23 20.07 -5.40
C GLN A 221 -9.01 19.89 -6.91
N TYR A 222 -8.17 18.94 -7.31
CA TYR A 222 -7.90 18.63 -8.72
C TYR A 222 -8.76 17.48 -9.27
N ASP A 223 -9.88 17.14 -8.61
CA ASP A 223 -10.80 16.04 -8.95
C ASP A 223 -10.08 14.67 -9.03
N GLY A 224 -8.99 14.53 -8.29
CA GLY A 224 -8.31 13.27 -8.06
C GLY A 224 -8.94 12.50 -6.91
N MET A 225 -8.55 11.24 -6.78
CA MET A 225 -8.97 10.38 -5.69
C MET A 225 -7.76 9.68 -5.07
N ILE A 226 -7.84 9.44 -3.76
CA ILE A 226 -6.86 8.60 -3.08
C ILE A 226 -7.33 7.17 -3.26
N ARG A 227 -6.51 6.36 -3.95
CA ARG A 227 -6.74 4.92 -4.05
C ARG A 227 -6.45 4.27 -2.70
N GLN A 228 -5.29 4.61 -2.14
CA GLN A 228 -4.77 3.99 -0.93
C GLN A 228 -3.71 4.90 -0.29
N PHE A 229 -3.69 4.93 1.04
CA PHE A 229 -2.57 5.41 1.83
C PHE A 229 -2.05 4.25 2.68
N LEU A 230 -0.77 3.90 2.59
CA LEU A 230 -0.21 2.75 3.29
C LEU A 230 1.27 2.93 3.62
N VAL A 231 1.81 2.01 4.41
CA VAL A 231 3.26 1.85 4.60
C VAL A 231 3.67 0.50 3.99
N ASP A 232 4.58 0.51 3.02
CA ASP A 232 5.10 -0.67 2.33
C ASP A 232 6.63 -0.72 2.35
N ASP A 233 7.21 -1.55 1.47
CA ASP A 233 8.65 -1.71 1.29
C ASP A 233 9.37 -0.43 0.81
N LYS A 234 8.61 0.55 0.28
CA LYS A 234 9.11 1.85 -0.19
C LYS A 234 8.90 2.95 0.85
N GLY A 235 8.38 2.62 2.04
CA GLY A 235 8.06 3.57 3.09
C GLY A 235 6.59 3.94 3.10
N MET A 236 6.28 5.16 3.54
CA MET A 236 4.91 5.65 3.63
C MET A 236 4.47 6.27 2.30
N VAL A 237 3.48 5.66 1.68
CA VAL A 237 3.09 5.94 0.30
C VAL A 237 1.62 6.30 0.21
N LEU A 238 1.33 7.40 -0.49
CA LEU A 238 0.00 7.75 -0.95
C LEU A 238 -0.11 7.51 -2.46
N ILE A 239 -1.23 6.94 -2.89
CA ILE A 239 -1.54 6.67 -4.29
C ILE A 239 -2.74 7.51 -4.71
N GLY A 240 -2.47 8.61 -5.42
CA GLY A 240 -3.46 9.45 -6.08
C GLY A 240 -3.75 8.96 -7.51
N VAL A 241 -5.01 9.01 -7.91
CA VAL A 241 -5.48 8.56 -9.22
C VAL A 241 -6.41 9.62 -9.82
N PHE A 242 -6.17 9.99 -11.06
CA PHE A 242 -6.98 10.97 -11.81
C PHE A 242 -7.56 10.29 -13.04
N LEU A 243 -8.89 10.19 -13.07
CA LEU A 243 -9.65 9.47 -14.10
C LEU A 243 -10.80 10.28 -14.69
N ALA A 244 -11.20 11.39 -14.05
CA ALA A 244 -12.48 12.05 -14.32
C ALA A 244 -12.49 12.94 -15.57
N HIS A 245 -11.34 13.47 -16.00
CA HIS A 245 -11.27 14.52 -17.02
C HIS A 245 -10.31 14.19 -18.16
N GLN A 246 -10.46 14.86 -19.31
CA GLN A 246 -9.48 14.75 -20.40
C GLN A 246 -8.13 15.38 -20.02
N ASN A 247 -8.14 16.43 -19.20
CA ASN A 247 -6.93 17.09 -18.70
C ASN A 247 -6.39 16.48 -17.39
N ASN A 248 -6.64 15.18 -17.14
CA ASN A 248 -6.04 14.45 -16.00
C ASN A 248 -4.50 14.58 -15.95
N PRO A 249 -3.73 14.61 -17.06
CA PRO A 249 -2.29 14.82 -17.02
C PRO A 249 -1.92 16.14 -16.32
N SER A 250 -2.51 17.25 -16.76
CA SER A 250 -2.28 18.58 -16.16
C SER A 250 -2.71 18.60 -14.70
N ARG A 251 -3.90 18.08 -14.38
CA ARG A 251 -4.40 17.98 -13.00
C ARG A 251 -3.46 17.19 -12.08
N GLY A 252 -2.95 16.05 -12.55
CA GLY A 252 -2.00 15.23 -11.78
C GLY A 252 -0.66 15.93 -11.54
N VAL A 253 -0.13 16.65 -12.53
CA VAL A 253 1.11 17.42 -12.38
C VAL A 253 0.92 18.63 -11.48
N LEU A 254 -0.16 19.38 -11.63
CA LEU A 254 -0.48 20.53 -10.76
C LEU A 254 -0.72 20.08 -9.31
N ALA A 255 -1.44 18.97 -9.12
CA ALA A 255 -1.60 18.36 -7.81
C ALA A 255 -0.24 17.97 -7.21
N ALA A 256 0.66 17.34 -7.98
CA ALA A 256 2.00 17.00 -7.52
C ALA A 256 2.82 18.23 -7.10
N VAL A 257 2.76 19.33 -7.87
CA VAL A 257 3.44 20.59 -7.54
C VAL A 257 2.88 21.18 -6.24
N LYS A 258 1.55 21.26 -6.10
CA LYS A 258 0.91 21.79 -4.88
C LYS A 258 1.15 20.88 -3.67
N LEU A 259 1.14 19.56 -3.84
CA LEU A 259 1.49 18.59 -2.79
C LEU A 259 2.91 18.83 -2.28
N ASN A 260 3.90 18.93 -3.18
CA ASN A 260 5.29 19.20 -2.82
C ASN A 260 5.42 20.51 -2.02
N GLN A 261 4.76 21.58 -2.47
CA GLN A 261 4.74 22.86 -1.75
C GLN A 261 4.16 22.72 -0.34
N ARG A 262 2.95 22.17 -0.20
CA ARG A 262 2.27 22.03 1.10
C ARG A 262 3.03 21.11 2.07
N LEU A 263 3.68 20.05 1.57
CA LEU A 263 4.48 19.15 2.40
C LEU A 263 5.80 19.82 2.83
N LYS A 264 6.44 20.60 1.96
CA LYS A 264 7.62 21.41 2.32
C LYS A 264 7.33 22.46 3.39
N ASP A 265 6.17 23.12 3.33
CA ASP A 265 5.74 24.06 4.38
C ASP A 265 5.62 23.38 5.75
N MET A 266 5.27 22.08 5.75
CA MET A 266 5.24 21.24 6.94
C MET A 266 6.60 20.66 7.33
N LYS A 267 7.68 20.97 6.59
CA LYS A 267 9.01 20.36 6.72
C LYS A 267 8.99 18.84 6.56
N VAL A 268 8.08 18.33 5.74
CA VAL A 268 7.98 16.93 5.37
C VAL A 268 8.63 16.75 4.00
N GLY A 269 9.70 15.95 3.94
CA GLY A 269 10.30 15.56 2.68
C GLY A 269 9.36 14.64 1.90
N CYS A 270 9.34 14.76 0.59
CA CYS A 270 8.58 13.86 -0.26
C CYS A 270 9.28 13.56 -1.58
N GLY A 271 8.97 12.41 -2.15
CA GLY A 271 9.27 12.09 -3.54
C GLY A 271 7.96 11.82 -4.26
N ILE A 272 7.81 12.35 -5.48
CA ILE A 272 6.57 12.23 -6.24
C ILE A 272 6.87 11.70 -7.64
N GLY A 273 6.14 10.66 -8.05
CA GLY A 273 6.17 10.12 -9.40
C GLY A 273 4.83 10.34 -10.10
N VAL A 274 4.84 10.95 -11.28
CA VAL A 274 3.62 11.18 -12.09
C VAL A 274 3.74 10.48 -13.44
N THR A 275 2.72 9.73 -13.81
CA THR A 275 2.66 9.06 -15.11
C THR A 275 1.24 9.03 -15.66
N THR A 276 1.10 9.07 -16.98
CA THR A 276 -0.19 8.98 -17.69
C THR A 276 -0.17 7.82 -18.65
N GLY A 277 -1.29 7.08 -18.71
CA GLY A 277 -1.55 6.15 -19.80
C GLY A 277 -2.62 5.13 -19.44
N LYS A 278 -2.73 4.08 -20.28
CA LYS A 278 -3.73 3.03 -20.11
C LYS A 278 -3.47 2.17 -18.88
N VAL A 279 -4.51 2.01 -18.08
CA VAL A 279 -4.53 1.17 -16.87
C VAL A 279 -5.83 0.36 -16.84
N PHE A 280 -5.78 -0.76 -16.14
CA PHE A 280 -6.96 -1.52 -15.74
C PHE A 280 -7.48 -0.95 -14.42
N CYS A 281 -8.78 -0.63 -14.37
CA CYS A 281 -9.47 -0.21 -13.17
C CYS A 281 -10.62 -1.19 -12.90
N GLY A 282 -10.71 -1.75 -11.70
CA GLY A 282 -11.81 -2.65 -11.36
C GLY A 282 -11.69 -3.29 -9.99
N SER A 283 -12.71 -4.04 -9.60
CA SER A 283 -12.68 -4.77 -8.33
C SER A 283 -11.85 -6.04 -8.45
N ILE A 284 -10.91 -6.21 -7.52
CA ILE A 284 -10.03 -7.38 -7.47
C ILE A 284 -10.16 -8.02 -6.09
N GLY A 285 -10.37 -9.33 -6.07
CA GLY A 285 -10.46 -10.14 -4.86
C GLY A 285 -11.54 -11.21 -4.95
N SER A 286 -11.88 -11.78 -3.80
CA SER A 286 -12.94 -12.78 -3.65
C SER A 286 -14.32 -12.12 -3.53
N LYS A 287 -15.38 -12.92 -3.55
CA LYS A 287 -16.75 -12.45 -3.32
C LYS A 287 -16.94 -11.81 -1.94
N THR A 288 -16.20 -12.25 -0.92
CA THR A 288 -16.30 -11.78 0.47
C THR A 288 -15.28 -10.68 0.80
N ARG A 289 -14.18 -10.58 0.05
CA ARG A 289 -13.15 -9.55 0.23
C ARG A 289 -12.54 -9.14 -1.11
N ARG A 290 -12.85 -7.91 -1.54
CA ARG A 290 -12.32 -7.29 -2.75
C ARG A 290 -12.12 -5.80 -2.55
N GLU A 291 -11.25 -5.21 -3.35
CA GLU A 291 -10.98 -3.77 -3.37
C GLU A 291 -11.00 -3.24 -4.79
N TYR A 292 -11.45 -2.01 -4.96
CA TYR A 292 -11.32 -1.34 -6.24
C TYR A 292 -9.84 -0.94 -6.44
N THR A 293 -9.24 -1.44 -7.51
CA THR A 293 -7.81 -1.33 -7.75
C THR A 293 -7.53 -0.80 -9.15
N VAL A 294 -6.41 -0.11 -9.29
CA VAL A 294 -5.85 0.31 -10.56
C VAL A 294 -4.53 -0.42 -10.77
N ILE A 295 -4.40 -1.15 -11.89
CA ILE A 295 -3.22 -1.94 -12.25
C ILE A 295 -2.74 -1.51 -13.63
N GLY A 296 -1.43 -1.35 -13.79
CA GLY A 296 -0.85 -1.16 -15.10
C GLY A 296 0.65 -0.86 -15.04
N ALA A 297 1.30 -0.93 -16.20
CA ALA A 297 2.70 -0.56 -16.34
C ALA A 297 2.97 0.89 -15.88
N LYS A 298 1.99 1.79 -16.05
CA LYS A 298 2.05 3.18 -15.61
C LYS A 298 1.97 3.33 -14.09
N VAL A 299 1.08 2.59 -13.43
CA VAL A 299 1.03 2.53 -11.95
C VAL A 299 2.39 2.11 -11.38
N ASN A 300 2.98 1.05 -11.95
CA ASN A 300 4.30 0.57 -11.54
C ASN A 300 5.42 1.55 -11.85
N LEU A 301 5.35 2.27 -12.98
CA LEU A 301 6.34 3.28 -13.35
C LEU A 301 6.27 4.49 -12.41
N SER A 302 5.08 4.97 -12.07
CA SER A 302 4.88 6.08 -11.12
C SER A 302 5.51 5.77 -9.76
N ALA A 303 5.28 4.58 -9.20
CA ALA A 303 5.95 4.13 -7.97
C ALA A 303 7.48 4.10 -8.09
N ARG A 304 8.04 3.73 -9.25
CA ARG A 304 9.49 3.72 -9.49
C ARG A 304 10.05 5.13 -9.65
N LEU A 305 9.32 6.03 -10.31
CA LEU A 305 9.71 7.43 -10.46
C LEU A 305 9.71 8.14 -9.12
N MET A 306 8.72 7.89 -8.26
CA MET A 306 8.67 8.37 -6.88
C MET A 306 9.95 8.02 -6.11
N CYS A 307 10.34 6.74 -6.05
CA CYS A 307 11.58 6.33 -5.39
C CYS A 307 12.84 6.89 -6.07
N THR A 308 12.81 7.07 -7.40
CA THR A 308 13.95 7.61 -8.16
C THR A 308 14.12 9.11 -7.91
N ALA A 309 13.02 9.84 -7.71
CA ALA A 309 13.02 11.25 -7.36
C ALA A 309 13.80 11.44 -6.05
N VAL A 310 13.41 10.70 -5.00
CA VAL A 310 14.11 10.68 -3.69
C VAL A 310 15.61 10.41 -3.86
N LYS A 311 15.97 9.34 -4.58
CA LYS A 311 17.37 8.92 -4.77
C LYS A 311 18.22 9.97 -5.47
N ASN A 312 17.64 10.70 -6.42
CA ASN A 312 18.34 11.70 -7.22
C ASN A 312 18.25 13.12 -6.62
N GLY A 313 17.69 13.26 -5.41
CA GLY A 313 17.48 14.57 -4.78
C GLY A 313 16.51 15.47 -5.55
N GLN A 314 15.57 14.86 -6.29
CA GLN A 314 14.47 15.54 -6.97
C GLN A 314 13.19 15.33 -6.16
N ASP A 315 12.30 16.33 -6.14
CA ASP A 315 11.01 16.15 -5.45
C ASP A 315 9.97 15.47 -6.35
N ILE A 316 9.99 15.76 -7.66
CA ILE A 316 8.96 15.33 -8.60
C ILE A 316 9.61 14.84 -9.89
N LEU A 317 9.26 13.63 -10.33
CA LEU A 317 9.60 13.09 -11.64
C LEU A 317 8.35 12.71 -12.42
N VAL A 318 8.34 13.07 -13.69
CA VAL A 318 7.24 12.87 -14.63
C VAL A 318 7.75 12.06 -15.83
N ASP A 319 6.94 11.11 -16.31
CA ASP A 319 7.30 10.36 -17.52
C ASP A 319 7.02 11.13 -18.82
N LYS A 320 7.54 10.63 -19.93
CA LYS A 320 7.39 11.24 -21.25
C LYS A 320 5.93 11.40 -21.67
N ASP A 321 5.09 10.39 -21.44
CA ASP A 321 3.70 10.43 -21.90
C ASP A 321 2.91 11.53 -21.15
N THR A 322 3.11 11.70 -19.84
CA THR A 322 2.55 12.86 -19.13
C THR A 322 3.14 14.18 -19.63
N TYR A 323 4.46 14.26 -19.83
CA TYR A 323 5.12 15.47 -20.32
C TYR A 323 4.56 15.93 -21.68
N ASP A 324 4.35 15.00 -22.61
CA ASP A 324 3.87 15.28 -23.96
C ASP A 324 2.39 15.76 -23.96
N GLU A 325 1.60 15.41 -22.94
CA GLU A 325 0.19 15.80 -22.80
C GLU A 325 -0.03 17.10 -21.99
N VAL A 326 0.97 17.55 -21.23
CA VAL A 326 0.85 18.72 -20.33
C VAL A 326 1.43 19.98 -20.98
N ASN A 327 0.55 20.91 -21.33
CA ASN A 327 0.93 22.13 -22.04
C ASN A 327 1.02 23.39 -21.14
N ASP A 328 0.47 23.33 -19.94
CA ASP A 328 0.32 24.41 -18.97
C ASP A 328 1.44 24.43 -17.90
N VAL A 329 2.40 23.51 -17.99
CA VAL A 329 3.56 23.44 -17.08
C VAL A 329 4.84 23.54 -17.91
N ILE A 330 5.83 24.26 -17.39
CA ILE A 330 7.20 24.28 -17.91
C ILE A 330 7.96 23.15 -17.21
N PHE A 331 8.62 22.32 -18.00
CA PHE A 331 9.43 21.21 -17.49
C PHE A 331 10.90 21.41 -17.81
N GLN A 332 11.74 20.86 -16.94
CA GLN A 332 13.15 20.62 -17.19
C GLN A 332 13.35 19.12 -17.47
N GLU A 333 13.95 18.80 -18.62
CA GLU A 333 14.39 17.44 -18.93
C GLU A 333 15.54 17.03 -18.01
N GLN A 334 15.45 15.82 -17.47
CA GLN A 334 16.45 15.24 -16.57
C GLN A 334 17.23 14.14 -17.29
N GLN A 335 18.36 13.71 -16.71
CA GLN A 335 19.07 12.55 -17.22
C GLN A 335 18.15 11.32 -17.20
N PRO A 336 18.05 10.56 -18.31
CA PRO A 336 17.24 9.36 -18.35
C PRO A 336 17.62 8.38 -17.24
N VAL A 337 16.63 7.78 -16.61
CA VAL A 337 16.82 6.92 -15.43
C VAL A 337 16.58 5.45 -15.75
N LYS A 338 17.35 4.57 -15.12
CA LYS A 338 17.13 3.12 -15.19
C LYS A 338 16.21 2.70 -14.06
N VAL A 339 15.05 2.15 -14.40
CA VAL A 339 14.07 1.66 -13.41
C VAL A 339 14.01 0.13 -13.44
N LYS A 340 13.83 -0.50 -12.27
CA LYS A 340 13.73 -1.97 -12.14
C LYS A 340 12.63 -2.49 -13.06
N GLY A 341 12.88 -3.56 -13.82
CA GLY A 341 11.84 -4.23 -14.63
C GLY A 341 11.38 -3.46 -15.88
N LYS A 342 12.18 -2.54 -16.40
CA LYS A 342 12.06 -2.02 -17.77
C LYS A 342 13.38 -2.25 -18.50
N GLU A 343 13.29 -2.58 -19.78
CA GLU A 343 14.45 -2.61 -20.68
C GLU A 343 14.76 -1.18 -21.12
N GLY A 344 16.00 -0.74 -20.95
CA GLY A 344 16.46 0.60 -21.34
C GLY A 344 16.28 1.69 -20.27
N PHE A 345 16.62 2.91 -20.68
CA PHE A 345 16.46 4.11 -19.87
C PHE A 345 15.11 4.77 -20.13
N VAL A 346 14.52 5.35 -19.10
CA VAL A 346 13.26 6.08 -19.16
C VAL A 346 13.57 7.58 -19.12
N ALA A 347 13.13 8.32 -20.14
CA ALA A 347 13.19 9.78 -20.14
C ALA A 347 12.26 10.33 -19.04
N VAL A 348 12.76 11.31 -18.30
CA VAL A 348 12.09 11.87 -17.13
C VAL A 348 12.21 13.39 -17.10
N TYR A 349 11.18 14.03 -16.54
CA TYR A 349 11.02 15.47 -16.55
C TYR A 349 10.64 15.97 -15.16
N THR A 350 11.12 17.15 -14.78
CA THR A 350 10.76 17.83 -13.52
C THR A 350 9.96 19.08 -13.82
N PRO A 351 8.77 19.28 -13.23
CA PRO A 351 8.03 20.54 -13.38
C PRO A 351 8.77 21.68 -12.65
N VAL A 352 9.01 22.78 -13.35
CA VAL A 352 9.75 23.95 -12.79
C VAL A 352 8.85 25.16 -12.52
N SER A 353 7.80 25.35 -13.33
CA SER A 353 6.83 26.43 -13.11
C SER A 353 5.53 26.17 -13.86
N VAL A 354 4.43 26.73 -13.37
CA VAL A 354 3.14 26.75 -14.08
C VAL A 354 3.13 27.94 -15.03
N LYS A 355 2.72 27.74 -16.28
CA LYS A 355 2.54 28.82 -17.24
C LYS A 355 1.36 29.66 -16.77
N MET A 356 1.62 30.88 -16.30
CA MET A 356 0.60 31.76 -15.72
C MET A 356 -0.58 31.98 -16.69
N GLY A 357 -1.75 31.46 -16.30
CA GLY A 357 -3.05 32.07 -16.58
C GLY A 357 -3.49 32.78 -15.31
N GLU A 358 -3.84 34.06 -15.39
CA GLU A 358 -3.98 34.98 -14.25
C GLU A 358 -5.00 34.56 -13.17
N LYS A 359 -4.60 34.78 -11.90
CA LYS A 359 -5.38 35.32 -10.74
C LYS A 359 -6.65 34.58 -10.30
N GLU A 360 -6.56 33.81 -9.21
CA GLU A 360 -7.64 33.73 -8.19
C GLU A 360 -7.19 33.16 -6.83
N GLU A 361 -6.05 32.45 -6.72
CA GLU A 361 -5.70 31.69 -5.50
C GLU A 361 -5.26 32.49 -4.25
N GLU A 362 -4.84 33.75 -4.34
CA GLU A 362 -4.33 34.50 -3.17
C GLU A 362 -5.41 34.99 -2.18
N LYS A 363 -6.70 34.85 -2.49
CA LYS A 363 -7.79 35.31 -1.59
C LYS A 363 -8.28 34.26 -0.60
N GLU A 364 -8.24 32.97 -0.92
CA GLU A 364 -8.67 31.92 0.01
C GLU A 364 -7.60 31.59 1.08
N GLU A 365 -6.31 31.81 0.79
CA GLU A 365 -5.22 31.48 1.72
C GLU A 365 -5.18 32.33 2.99
N LYS A 366 -5.79 33.52 3.00
CA LYS A 366 -5.85 34.40 4.18
C LYS A 366 -7.00 34.13 5.14
N GLU A 367 -7.99 33.33 4.72
CA GLU A 367 -9.12 32.96 5.58
C GLU A 367 -8.86 31.62 6.30
N GLU A 368 -8.17 30.66 5.67
CA GLU A 368 -7.90 29.35 6.29
C GLU A 368 -6.83 29.37 7.42
N GLU A 369 -5.85 30.28 7.41
CA GLU A 369 -4.89 30.41 8.53
C GLU A 369 -5.53 30.88 9.85
N LYS A 370 -6.81 31.25 9.84
CA LYS A 370 -7.57 31.62 11.05
C LYS A 370 -8.42 30.48 11.62
N GLU A 371 -8.54 29.34 10.94
CA GLU A 371 -9.39 28.21 11.37
C GLU A 371 -8.63 26.92 11.75
N ASP A 372 -7.32 26.82 11.46
CA ASP A 372 -6.40 25.81 12.01
C ASP A 372 -5.69 26.34 13.27
#